data_AF-A0A9D8PIL8-F1
#
_entry.id   AF-A0A9D8PIL8-F1
#
_cell.length_a   1.000
_cell.length_b   1.000
_cell.length_c   1.000
_cell.angle_alpha   90.00
_cell.angle_beta   90.00
_cell.angle_gamma   90.00
#
_symmetry.space_group_name_H-M   'P 1'
#
loop_
_entity.id
_entity.type
_entity.pdbx_description
1 polymer ?
#
loop_
_entity_poly.entity_id
_entity_poly.type
_entity_poly.pdbx_seq_one_letter_code
_entity_poly.pdbx_strand_id
1 'polypeptide(L)' 'MTRPSIDEYFLKIASVVAERSTCRRHHVGAVAVKDKHILATGYNGAAAGLKDCLELGC' A
#
# COMPACT_ATOMS: atom_id res chain seq x y z
N MET A 1 10.95 -20.10 -13.39
CA MET A 1 10.31 -18.83 -12.98
C MET A 1 10.95 -17.70 -13.75
N THR A 2 10.15 -16.91 -14.44
CA THR A 2 10.64 -15.78 -15.25
C THR A 2 10.82 -14.55 -14.36
N ARG A 3 11.86 -13.75 -14.61
CA ARG A 3 12.10 -12.50 -13.89
C ARG A 3 10.91 -11.55 -14.12
N PRO A 4 10.23 -11.04 -13.07
CA PRO A 4 9.13 -10.09 -13.24
C PRO A 4 9.58 -8.82 -13.97
N SER A 5 8.64 -8.20 -14.69
CA SER A 5 8.87 -6.87 -15.23
C SER A 5 9.01 -5.84 -14.10
N ILE A 6 9.54 -4.66 -14.42
CA ILE A 6 9.67 -3.57 -13.43
C ILE A 6 8.29 -3.13 -12.92
N ASP A 7 7.30 -3.05 -13.79
CA ASP A 7 5.94 -2.64 -13.42
C ASP A 7 5.27 -3.70 -12.54
N GLU A 8 5.40 -4.98 -12.90
CA GLU A 8 4.89 -6.08 -12.07
C GLU A 8 5.55 -6.11 -10.69
N TYR A 9 6.86 -5.84 -10.63
CA TYR A 9 7.59 -5.76 -9.38
C TYR A 9 7.03 -4.65 -8.47
N PHE A 10 6.84 -3.44 -8.99
CA PHE A 10 6.30 -2.33 -8.19
C PHE A 10 4.82 -2.51 -7.85
N LEU A 11 4.01 -3.06 -8.75
CA LEU A 11 2.61 -3.36 -8.47
C LEU A 11 2.47 -4.42 -7.38
N LYS A 12 3.30 -5.47 -7.38
CA LYS A 12 3.33 -6.45 -6.28
C LYS A 12 3.70 -5.82 -4.95
N ILE A 13 4.66 -4.89 -4.94
CA ILE A 13 5.00 -4.14 -3.73
C ILE A 13 3.81 -3.29 -3.27
N ALA A 14 3.12 -2.60 -4.19
CA ALA A 14 1.92 -1.84 -3.86
C ALA A 14 0.83 -2.73 -3.23
N SER A 15 0.65 -3.96 -3.75
CA SER A 15 -0.27 -4.94 -3.15
C SER A 15 0.12 -5.32 -1.73
N VAL A 16 1.40 -5.60 -1.48
CA VAL A 16 1.89 -5.91 -0.11
C VAL A 16 1.72 -4.72 0.83
N VAL A 17 1.95 -3.49 0.35
CA VAL A 17 1.70 -2.28 1.14
C VAL A 17 0.21 -2.14 1.48
N ALA A 18 -0.68 -2.49 0.56
CA ALA A 18 -2.14 -2.45 0.75
C ALA A 18 -2.62 -3.40 1.86
N GLU A 19 -1.90 -4.48 2.15
CA GLU A 19 -2.22 -5.43 3.24
C GLU A 19 -2.21 -4.75 4.62
N ARG A 20 -1.51 -3.62 4.76
CA ARG A 20 -1.50 -2.81 6.00
C ARG A 20 -2.65 -1.81 6.10
N SER A 21 -3.53 -1.74 5.10
CA SER A 21 -4.70 -0.87 5.13
C SER A 21 -5.59 -1.16 6.34
N THR A 22 -6.05 -0.09 6.99
CA THR A 22 -6.95 -0.18 8.14
C THR A 22 -8.40 0.12 7.76
N CYS A 23 -8.68 0.31 6.46
CA CYS A 23 -10.02 0.45 5.94
C CYS A 23 -10.65 -0.93 5.68
N ARG A 24 -11.86 -1.16 6.20
CA ARG A 24 -12.57 -2.45 6.02
C ARG A 24 -13.20 -2.63 4.63
N ARG A 25 -13.30 -1.56 3.83
CA ARG A 25 -13.99 -1.58 2.52
C ARG A 25 -13.03 -1.85 1.37
N HIS A 26 -11.90 -1.14 1.36
CA HIS A 26 -10.94 -1.20 0.27
C HIS A 26 -9.53 -1.20 0.85
N HIS A 27 -8.70 -2.12 0.37
CA HIS A 27 -7.29 -2.21 0.70
C HIS A 27 -6.50 -1.60 -0.45
N VAL A 28 -6.09 -0.35 -0.29
CA VAL A 28 -5.35 0.41 -1.30
C VAL A 28 -3.92 0.60 -0.84
N GLY A 29 -2.98 0.30 -1.73
CA GLY A 29 -1.55 0.54 -1.53
C GLY A 29 -0.98 1.29 -2.72
N ALA A 30 -0.01 2.15 -2.46
CA ALA A 30 0.63 3.00 -3.43
C ALA A 30 2.15 3.01 -3.22
N VAL A 31 2.88 3.14 -4.33
CA VAL A 31 4.34 3.24 -4.35
C VAL A 31 4.71 4.38 -5.29
N ALA A 32 5.48 5.34 -4.80
CA ALA A 32 6.04 6.41 -5.62
C ALA A 32 7.46 6.02 -6.04
N VAL A 33 7.70 5.97 -7.34
CA VAL A 33 8.97 5.50 -7.92
C VAL A 33 9.59 6.59 -8.78
N LYS A 34 10.90 6.77 -8.67
CA LYS A 34 11.71 7.61 -9.56
C LYS A 34 13.01 6.90 -9.90
N ASP A 35 13.40 6.88 -11.16
CA ASP A 35 14.64 6.24 -11.63
C ASP A 35 14.80 4.79 -11.13
N LYS A 36 13.68 4.03 -11.10
CA LYS A 36 13.58 2.66 -10.58
C LYS A 36 13.86 2.50 -9.08
N HIS A 37 13.89 3.59 -8.33
CA HIS A 37 14.00 3.60 -6.87
C HIS A 37 12.67 3.99 -6.24
N ILE A 38 12.30 3.30 -5.17
CA ILE A 38 11.11 3.63 -4.38
C ILE A 38 11.46 4.85 -3.52
N LEU A 39 10.70 5.93 -3.70
CA LEU A 39 10.83 7.15 -2.90
C LEU A 39 9.96 7.10 -1.64
N ALA A 40 8.74 6.58 -1.80
CA ALA A 40 7.77 6.49 -0.73
C ALA A 40 6.75 5.37 -0.98
N THR A 41 6.15 4.90 0.09
CA THR A 41 5.01 3.96 0.06
C THR A 41 3.89 4.50 0.94
N GLY A 42 2.67 4.06 0.67
CA GLY A 42 1.53 4.43 1.49
C GLY A 42 0.34 3.50 1.27
N TYR A 43 -0.53 3.45 2.26
CA TYR A 43 -1.80 2.73 2.21
C TYR A 43 -2.91 3.63 2.74
N ASN A 44 -4.16 3.30 2.46
CA ASN A 44 -5.29 4.05 2.99
C ASN A 44 -5.58 3.68 4.46
N GLY A 45 -5.73 4.68 5.31
CA GLY A 45 -6.01 4.52 6.74
C GLY A 45 -6.23 5.86 7.42
N ALA A 46 -6.54 5.84 8.72
CA ALA A 46 -6.64 7.06 9.51
C ALA A 46 -5.27 7.74 9.65
N ALA A 47 -5.27 9.05 9.90
CA ALA A 47 -4.03 9.77 10.20
C ALA A 47 -3.35 9.19 11.45
N ALA A 48 -2.02 9.32 11.52
CA ALA A 48 -1.23 8.79 12.62
C ALA A 48 -1.76 9.30 13.99
N GLY A 49 -1.99 8.37 14.92
CA GLY A 49 -2.49 8.67 16.27
C GLY A 49 -4.00 8.81 16.39
N LEU A 50 -4.75 8.69 15.29
CA LEU A 50 -6.22 8.62 15.33
C LEU A 50 -6.69 7.17 15.27
N LYS A 51 -7.86 6.92 15.87
CA LYS A 51 -8.54 5.63 15.77
C LYS A 51 -8.99 5.40 14.33
N ASP A 52 -8.80 4.17 13.84
CA ASP A 52 -9.16 3.77 12.48
C ASP A 52 -10.43 2.89 12.44
N CYS A 53 -10.79 2.42 11.24
CA CYS A 53 -11.97 1.58 11.06
C CYS A 53 -11.84 0.20 11.69
N LEU A 54 -10.63 -0.27 12.03
CA LEU A 54 -10.46 -1.53 12.75
C LEU A 54 -10.95 -1.38 14.18
N GLU A 55 -10.66 -0.24 14.82
CA GLU A 55 -11.12 0.10 16.17
C GLU A 55 -12.58 0.58 16.23
N LEU A 56 -12.96 1.52 15.36
CA LEU A 56 -14.25 2.20 15.44
C LEU A 56 -15.40 1.41 14.80
N GLY A 57 -15.08 0.46 13.93
CA GLY A 57 -16.05 -0.04 12.96
C GLY A 57 -16.30 0.96 11.83
N CYS A 58 -16.98 0.51 10.78
CA CYS A 58 -17.28 1.31 9.59
C CYS A 58 -18.78 1.25 9.27
#